data_AF-A0A9R1JNG7-F1
#
_entry.id   AF-A0A9R1JNG7-F1
#
_cell.length_a   1.000
_cell.length_b   1.000
_cell.length_c   1.000
_cell.angle_alpha   90.00
_cell.angle_beta   90.00
_cell.angle_gamma   90.00
#
_symmetry.space_group_name_H-M   'P 1'
#
loop_
_entity.id
_entity.type
_entity.pdbx_description
1 polymer ?
#
loop_
_entity_poly.entity_id
_entity_poly.type
_entity_poly.pdbx_seq_one_letter_code
_entity_poly.pdbx_strand_id
1 'polypeptide(L)'
;MDAGKTPHPLPLSVAQKQIRDDVPLVCAWALVNAFAIAGGQASLYIAGYTHLQCIQSSSILPCLWIGMLCCAATQSAAAALALLLPCHRRRARRALAYLALAVTFLFHGMYAIHFRISLAAYSGGYVFGWIFYTVVICYMVVRDLTCLSDLLRGDGWCKQ
;
A
#
# COMPACT_ATOMS: atom_id res chain seq x y z
N MET A 1 41.33 -40.21 -33.65
CA MET A 1 41.68 -38.79 -33.46
C MET A 1 40.38 -38.05 -33.27
N ASP A 2 40.01 -37.86 -32.00
CA ASP A 2 38.71 -37.29 -31.61
C ASP A 2 38.74 -35.76 -31.73
N ALA A 3 37.92 -35.22 -32.61
CA ALA A 3 37.69 -33.78 -32.70
C ALA A 3 36.57 -33.40 -31.72
N GLY A 4 36.97 -32.95 -30.54
CA GLY A 4 36.08 -32.41 -29.51
C GLY A 4 35.31 -31.20 -30.03
N LYS A 5 34.00 -31.38 -30.23
CA LYS A 5 33.06 -30.30 -30.54
C LYS A 5 32.68 -29.63 -29.23
N THR A 6 33.27 -28.46 -28.95
CA THR A 6 32.87 -27.63 -27.82
C THR A 6 31.42 -27.18 -27.99
N PRO A 7 30.55 -27.30 -26.97
CA PRO A 7 29.22 -26.72 -27.03
C PRO A 7 29.37 -25.20 -26.96
N HIS A 8 28.92 -24.48 -27.98
CA HIS A 8 28.76 -23.04 -27.91
C HIS A 8 27.83 -22.68 -26.75
N PRO A 9 28.31 -21.95 -25.70
CA PRO A 9 27.41 -21.43 -24.70
C PRO A 9 26.56 -20.35 -25.36
N LEU A 10 25.25 -20.60 -25.43
CA LEU A 10 24.26 -19.62 -25.87
C LEU A 10 24.42 -18.32 -25.06
N PRO A 11 24.26 -17.14 -25.68
CA PRO A 11 24.40 -15.88 -24.98
C PRO A 11 23.33 -15.78 -23.89
N LEU A 12 23.80 -15.67 -22.64
CA LEU A 12 23.02 -15.42 -21.42
C LEU A 12 22.01 -14.27 -21.54
N SER A 13 22.15 -13.41 -22.55
CA SER A 13 21.28 -12.27 -22.82
C SER A 13 19.86 -12.65 -23.28
N VAL A 14 19.64 -13.85 -23.82
CA VAL A 14 18.30 -14.31 -24.26
C VAL A 14 17.58 -15.10 -23.17
N ALA A 15 18.32 -15.72 -22.24
CA ALA A 15 17.76 -16.47 -21.12
C ALA A 15 17.37 -15.58 -19.92
N GLN A 16 17.90 -14.36 -19.86
CA GLN A 16 17.45 -13.35 -18.91
C GLN A 16 16.20 -12.65 -19.46
N LYS A 17 15.09 -13.39 -19.57
CA LYS A 17 13.77 -12.77 -19.46
C LYS A 17 13.72 -12.21 -18.04
N GLN A 18 14.21 -10.98 -17.90
CA GLN A 18 14.35 -10.26 -16.64
C GLN A 18 13.00 -10.36 -15.96
N ILE A 19 12.91 -11.24 -14.95
CA ILE A 19 11.67 -11.43 -14.27
C ILE A 19 11.46 -10.14 -13.49
N ARG A 20 10.64 -9.26 -14.06
CA ARG A 20 10.33 -7.95 -13.50
C ARG A 20 9.92 -8.16 -12.05
N ASP A 21 10.69 -7.59 -11.15
CA ASP A 21 10.42 -7.66 -9.73
C ASP A 21 9.53 -6.47 -9.39
N ASP A 22 8.22 -6.68 -9.33
CA ASP A 22 7.25 -5.62 -9.05
C ASP A 22 7.21 -5.26 -7.55
N VAL A 23 7.88 -6.04 -6.69
CA VAL A 23 7.93 -5.82 -5.23
C VAL A 23 8.39 -4.40 -4.86
N PRO A 24 9.47 -3.83 -5.42
CA PRO A 24 9.92 -2.49 -5.05
C PRO A 24 8.90 -1.40 -5.39
N LEU A 25 8.18 -1.53 -6.51
CA LEU A 25 7.14 -0.58 -6.91
C LEU A 25 5.98 -0.61 -5.91
N VAL A 26 5.51 -1.80 -5.54
CA VAL A 26 4.43 -1.97 -4.56
C VAL A 26 4.85 -1.45 -3.18
N CYS A 27 6.09 -1.71 -2.76
CA CYS A 27 6.60 -1.24 -1.48
C CYS A 27 6.74 0.29 -1.44
N ALA A 28 7.25 0.90 -2.52
CA ALA A 28 7.32 2.35 -2.64
C ALA A 28 5.93 2.98 -2.58
N TRP A 29 4.95 2.40 -3.28
CA TRP A 29 3.56 2.84 -3.24
C TRP A 29 2.96 2.74 -1.82
N ALA A 30 3.15 1.62 -1.12
CA ALA A 30 2.69 1.44 0.25
C ALA A 30 3.26 2.48 1.23
N LEU A 31 4.53 2.88 1.04
CA LEU A 31 5.17 3.93 1.84
C LEU A 31 4.60 5.32 1.53
N VAL A 32 4.40 5.65 0.25
CA VAL A 32 3.76 6.91 -0.17
C VAL A 32 2.35 7.01 0.39
N ASN A 33 1.57 5.92 0.34
CA ASN A 33 0.23 5.85 0.91
C ASN A 33 0.23 6.10 2.43
N ALA A 34 1.12 5.43 3.16
CA ALA A 34 1.25 5.60 4.61
C ALA A 34 1.56 7.06 4.96
N PHE A 35 2.50 7.67 4.24
CA PHE A 35 2.91 9.06 4.47
C PHE A 35 1.80 10.06 4.14
N ALA A 36 1.18 9.94 2.96
CA ALA A 36 0.15 10.88 2.50
C ALA A 36 -1.04 10.94 3.47
N ILE A 37 -1.45 9.79 4.00
CA ILE A 37 -2.63 9.74 4.88
C ILE A 37 -2.28 10.08 6.33
N ALA A 38 -1.09 9.71 6.82
CA ALA A 38 -0.60 10.20 8.11
C ALA A 38 -0.50 11.73 8.13
N GLY A 39 0.04 12.34 7.07
CA GLY A 39 0.11 13.80 6.90
C GLY A 39 -1.27 14.46 6.81
N GLY A 40 -2.20 13.85 6.06
CA GLY A 40 -3.59 14.31 5.99
C GLY A 40 -4.30 14.29 7.35
N GLN A 41 -4.14 13.21 8.12
CA GLN A 41 -4.72 13.08 9.46
C GLN A 41 -4.11 14.05 10.47
N ALA A 42 -2.79 14.26 10.43
CA ALA A 42 -2.13 15.27 11.27
C ALA A 42 -2.66 16.68 10.96
N SER A 43 -2.87 17.00 9.68
CA SER A 43 -3.43 18.29 9.25
C SER A 43 -4.86 18.51 9.73
N LEU A 44 -5.70 17.47 9.64
CA LEU A 44 -7.07 17.47 10.17
C LEU A 44 -7.12 17.61 11.70
N TYR A 45 -6.21 16.93 12.41
CA TYR A 45 -6.11 17.02 13.87
C TYR A 45 -5.73 18.45 14.32
N ILE A 46 -4.75 19.06 13.65
CA ILE A 46 -4.31 20.43 13.93
C ILE A 46 -5.41 21.45 13.58
N ALA A 47 -6.09 21.28 12.45
CA ALA A 47 -7.15 22.18 12.00
C ALA A 47 -8.45 22.03 12.81
N GLY A 48 -8.71 20.85 13.39
CA GLY A 48 -9.95 20.49 14.07
C GLY A 48 -9.97 20.70 15.59
N TYR A 49 -8.84 21.09 16.19
CA TYR A 49 -8.69 21.20 17.66
C TYR A 49 -9.68 22.19 18.31
N THR A 50 -10.28 23.09 17.53
CA THR A 50 -11.27 24.07 18.01
C THR A 50 -12.74 23.62 17.89
N HIS A 51 -13.06 22.52 17.18
CA HIS A 51 -14.45 22.11 16.90
C HIS A 51 -14.82 20.67 17.33
N LEU A 52 -13.87 19.82 17.73
CA LEU A 52 -14.10 18.37 17.93
C LEU A 52 -14.45 17.90 19.35
N GLN A 53 -14.53 18.80 20.35
CA GLN A 53 -14.84 18.40 21.73
C GLN A 53 -16.20 17.69 21.89
N CYS A 54 -17.15 17.90 20.98
CA CYS A 54 -18.46 17.25 21.03
C CYS A 54 -18.45 15.81 20.44
N ILE A 55 -17.55 15.51 19.50
CA ILE A 55 -17.48 14.24 18.75
C ILE A 55 -16.61 13.20 19.48
N GLN A 56 -15.71 13.67 20.35
CA GLN A 56 -14.85 12.85 21.21
C GLN A 56 -15.64 12.04 22.27
N SER A 57 -16.96 12.22 22.36
CA SER A 57 -17.88 11.44 23.19
C SER A 57 -18.17 10.02 22.63
N SER A 58 -17.81 9.75 21.37
CA SER A 58 -17.89 8.41 20.76
C SER A 58 -16.58 7.65 20.97
N SER A 59 -16.66 6.45 21.57
CA SER A 59 -15.50 5.56 21.80
C SER A 59 -14.84 5.03 20.52
N ILE A 60 -15.47 5.23 19.36
CA ILE A 60 -15.09 4.57 18.09
C ILE A 60 -14.03 5.37 17.32
N LEU A 61 -14.10 6.71 17.28
CA LEU A 61 -13.12 7.51 16.52
C LEU A 61 -11.68 7.35 17.03
N PRO A 62 -11.41 7.41 18.35
CA PRO A 62 -10.06 7.19 18.87
C PRO A 62 -9.51 5.80 18.51
N CYS A 63 -10.36 4.75 18.58
CA CYS A 63 -9.98 3.40 18.20
C CYS A 63 -9.66 3.29 16.70
N LEU A 64 -10.45 3.92 15.84
CA LEU A 64 -10.16 3.98 14.40
C LEU A 64 -8.84 4.70 14.12
N TRP A 65 -8.56 5.78 14.85
CA TRP A 65 -7.32 6.55 14.70
C TRP A 65 -6.09 5.73 15.10
N ILE A 66 -6.14 5.07 16.26
CA ILE A 66 -5.09 4.16 16.71
C ILE A 66 -4.90 3.03 15.70
N GLY A 67 -5.98 2.38 15.26
CA GLY A 67 -5.87 1.29 14.29
C GLY A 67 -5.31 1.74 12.94
N MET A 68 -5.61 2.96 12.49
CA MET A 68 -5.00 3.55 11.30
C MET A 68 -3.48 3.77 11.48
N LEU A 69 -3.04 4.26 12.64
CA LEU A 69 -1.60 4.39 12.95
C LEU A 69 -0.90 3.01 12.97
N CYS A 70 -1.54 2.02 13.58
CA CYS A 70 -1.02 0.65 13.58
C CYS A 70 -0.89 0.12 12.15
N CYS A 71 -1.92 0.28 11.31
CA CYS A 71 -1.86 -0.14 9.90
C CYS A 71 -0.75 0.58 9.14
N ALA A 72 -0.62 1.90 9.29
CA ALA A 72 0.46 2.67 8.65
C ALA A 72 1.85 2.17 9.06
N ALA A 73 2.06 1.87 10.35
CA ALA A 73 3.30 1.29 10.84
C ALA A 73 3.53 -0.12 10.28
N THR A 74 2.52 -0.99 10.30
CA THR A 74 2.61 -2.37 9.81
C THR A 74 2.87 -2.44 8.30
N GLN A 75 2.16 -1.65 7.48
CA GLN A 75 2.40 -1.62 6.04
C GLN A 75 3.81 -1.08 5.72
N SER A 76 4.26 -0.07 6.45
CA SER A 76 5.61 0.51 6.27
C SER A 76 6.70 -0.49 6.66
N ALA A 77 6.52 -1.21 7.77
CA ALA A 77 7.43 -2.25 8.20
C ALA A 77 7.48 -3.41 7.19
N ALA A 78 6.32 -3.88 6.71
CA ALA A 78 6.24 -4.93 5.71
C ALA A 78 6.93 -4.52 4.39
N ALA A 79 6.68 -3.28 3.92
CA ALA A 79 7.31 -2.73 2.73
C ALA A 79 8.83 -2.59 2.90
N ALA A 80 9.30 -2.05 4.03
CA ALA A 80 10.72 -1.92 4.32
C ALA A 80 11.42 -3.28 4.38
N LEU A 81 10.83 -4.26 5.06
CA LEU A 81 11.36 -5.62 5.12
C LEU A 81 11.44 -6.25 3.72
N ALA A 82 10.41 -6.08 2.89
CA ALA A 82 10.38 -6.61 1.52
C ALA A 82 11.47 -6.00 0.63
N LEU A 83 11.82 -4.72 0.85
CA LEU A 83 12.90 -4.02 0.16
C LEU A 83 14.29 -4.45 0.65
N LEU A 84 14.46 -4.68 1.95
CA LEU A 84 15.74 -5.06 2.56
C LEU A 84 16.09 -6.53 2.38
N LEU A 85 15.08 -7.39 2.15
CA LEU A 85 15.30 -8.82 1.95
C LEU A 85 16.09 -9.10 0.65
N PRO A 86 17.04 -10.05 0.68
CA PRO A 86 17.81 -10.41 -0.50
C PRO A 86 16.95 -10.96 -1.65
N CYS A 87 17.39 -10.76 -2.89
CA CYS A 87 16.68 -11.22 -4.09
C CYS A 87 16.42 -12.74 -4.13
N HIS A 88 17.29 -13.55 -3.53
CA HIS A 88 17.08 -15.00 -3.46
C HIS A 88 15.87 -15.39 -2.58
N ARG A 89 15.42 -14.51 -1.67
CA ARG A 89 14.22 -14.72 -0.84
C ARG A 89 12.95 -14.15 -1.50
N ARG A 90 12.82 -14.33 -2.81
CA ARG A 90 11.74 -13.76 -3.63
C ARG A 90 10.33 -14.07 -3.10
N ARG A 91 10.08 -15.28 -2.59
CA ARG A 91 8.78 -15.66 -2.01
C ARG A 91 8.45 -14.85 -0.75
N ALA A 92 9.42 -14.69 0.15
CA ALA A 92 9.23 -13.90 1.38
C ALA A 92 9.00 -12.41 1.06
N ARG A 93 9.77 -11.86 0.11
CA ARG A 93 9.61 -10.49 -0.39
C ARG A 93 8.19 -10.25 -0.94
N ARG A 94 7.68 -11.19 -1.73
CA ARG A 94 6.31 -11.14 -2.25
C ARG A 94 5.26 -11.28 -1.16
N ALA A 95 5.41 -12.21 -0.22
CA ALA A 95 4.48 -12.36 0.90
C ALA A 95 4.37 -11.06 1.71
N LEU A 96 5.49 -10.39 1.96
CA LEU A 96 5.52 -9.09 2.62
C LEU A 96 4.89 -7.97 1.77
N ALA A 97 5.08 -7.98 0.45
CA ALA A 97 4.41 -7.04 -0.45
C ALA A 97 2.88 -7.23 -0.45
N TYR A 98 2.40 -8.49 -0.48
CA TYR A 98 0.98 -8.80 -0.31
C TYR A 98 0.46 -8.37 1.06
N LEU A 99 1.23 -8.58 2.13
CA LEU A 99 0.88 -8.13 3.47
C LEU A 99 0.76 -6.61 3.54
N ALA A 100 1.74 -5.88 2.99
CA ALA A 100 1.71 -4.42 2.93
C ALA A 100 0.46 -3.91 2.18
N LEU A 101 0.13 -4.55 1.06
CA LEU A 101 -1.04 -4.20 0.26
C LEU A 101 -2.35 -4.52 0.99
N ALA A 102 -2.45 -5.69 1.65
CA ALA A 102 -3.62 -6.08 2.44
C ALA A 102 -3.87 -5.10 3.59
N VAL A 103 -2.81 -4.69 4.29
CA VAL A 103 -2.89 -3.68 5.36
C VAL A 103 -3.29 -2.31 4.79
N THR A 104 -2.85 -1.97 3.58
CA THR A 104 -3.25 -0.72 2.89
C THR A 104 -4.76 -0.72 2.59
N PHE A 105 -5.33 -1.84 2.09
CA PHE A 105 -6.78 -1.96 1.90
C PHE A 105 -7.56 -1.84 3.22
N LEU A 106 -7.09 -2.51 4.28
CA LEU A 106 -7.70 -2.41 5.61
C LEU A 106 -7.70 -0.95 6.09
N PHE A 107 -6.56 -0.28 5.94
CA PHE A 107 -6.40 1.13 6.29
C PHE A 107 -7.38 2.03 5.52
N HIS A 108 -7.56 1.84 4.21
CA HIS A 108 -8.55 2.58 3.43
C HIS A 108 -9.99 2.35 3.95
N GLY A 109 -10.32 1.12 4.34
CA GLY A 109 -11.61 0.81 4.97
C GLY A 109 -11.82 1.57 6.28
N MET A 110 -10.83 1.53 7.18
CA MET A 110 -10.87 2.26 8.44
C MET A 110 -10.99 3.77 8.23
N TYR A 111 -10.23 4.30 7.26
CA TYR A 111 -10.25 5.72 6.90
C TYR A 111 -11.61 6.15 6.34
N ALA A 112 -12.22 5.33 5.47
CA ALA A 112 -13.56 5.60 4.94
C ALA A 112 -14.62 5.62 6.05
N ILE A 113 -14.55 4.69 7.02
CA ILE A 113 -15.44 4.68 8.19
C ILE A 113 -15.23 5.94 9.02
N HIS A 114 -13.97 6.27 9.35
CA HIS A 114 -13.64 7.47 10.12
C HIS A 114 -14.19 8.73 9.44
N PHE A 115 -13.94 8.89 8.14
CA PHE A 115 -14.44 10.02 7.35
C PHE A 115 -15.98 10.09 7.34
N ARG A 116 -16.68 8.95 7.19
CA ARG A 116 -18.15 8.91 7.21
C ARG A 116 -18.73 9.32 8.56
N ILE A 117 -18.14 8.87 9.67
CA ILE A 117 -18.58 9.25 11.02
C ILE A 117 -18.33 10.75 11.25
N SER A 118 -17.14 11.24 10.91
CA SER A 118 -16.82 12.67 11.02
C SER A 118 -17.76 13.53 10.18
N LEU A 119 -18.13 13.06 8.98
CA LEU A 119 -19.08 13.75 8.11
C LEU A 119 -20.50 13.78 8.69
N ALA A 120 -20.99 12.66 9.22
CA ALA A 120 -22.32 12.58 9.83
C ALA A 120 -22.45 13.52 11.05
N ALA A 121 -21.34 13.79 11.74
CA ALA A 121 -21.31 14.71 12.87
C ALA A 121 -21.22 16.20 12.46
N TYR A 122 -20.90 16.51 11.21
CA TYR A 122 -20.77 17.90 10.73
C TYR A 122 -22.08 18.36 10.08
N SER A 123 -22.83 19.23 10.76
CA SER A 123 -24.14 19.75 10.31
C SER A 123 -24.07 20.69 9.09
N GLY A 124 -22.87 21.07 8.63
CA GLY A 124 -22.65 22.16 7.68
C GLY A 124 -22.21 21.79 6.26
N GLY A 125 -22.36 20.54 5.82
CA GLY A 125 -22.24 20.18 4.39
C GLY A 125 -20.95 20.64 3.68
N TYR A 126 -19.79 20.13 4.07
CA TYR A 126 -18.52 20.41 3.39
C TYR A 126 -18.35 19.59 2.10
N VAL A 127 -19.12 19.95 1.06
CA VAL A 127 -19.20 19.23 -0.22
C VAL A 127 -17.84 19.16 -0.93
N PHE A 128 -17.03 20.22 -0.86
CA PHE A 128 -15.71 20.23 -1.48
C PHE A 128 -14.78 19.18 -0.87
N GLY A 129 -14.71 19.08 0.46
CA GLY A 129 -13.96 18.01 1.12
C GLY A 129 -14.52 16.64 0.76
N TRP A 130 -15.84 16.48 0.68
CA TRP A 130 -16.47 15.22 0.29
C TRP A 130 -16.01 14.72 -1.09
N ILE A 131 -16.02 15.60 -2.09
CA ILE A 131 -15.55 15.28 -3.44
C ILE A 131 -14.04 14.99 -3.41
N PHE A 132 -13.26 15.87 -2.78
CA PHE A 132 -11.81 15.72 -2.71
C PHE A 132 -11.39 14.39 -2.05
N TYR A 133 -11.91 14.07 -0.87
CA TYR A 133 -11.58 12.83 -0.16
C TYR A 133 -12.05 11.58 -0.91
N THR A 134 -13.23 11.63 -1.55
CA THR A 134 -13.72 10.51 -2.36
C THR A 134 -12.80 10.26 -3.54
N VAL A 135 -12.41 11.30 -4.28
CA VAL A 135 -11.48 11.18 -5.42
C VAL A 135 -10.12 10.64 -4.97
N VAL A 136 -9.59 11.12 -3.85
CA VAL A 136 -8.32 10.63 -3.29
C VAL A 136 -8.40 9.15 -2.95
N ILE A 137 -9.42 8.72 -2.21
CA ILE A 137 -9.59 7.29 -1.86
C ILE A 137 -9.74 6.44 -3.12
N CYS A 138 -10.55 6.87 -4.10
CA CYS A 138 -10.71 6.15 -5.36
C CYS A 138 -9.37 6.01 -6.11
N TYR A 139 -8.59 7.10 -6.18
CA TYR A 139 -7.26 7.06 -6.79
C TYR A 139 -6.35 6.07 -6.05
N MET A 140 -6.33 6.09 -4.72
CA MET A 140 -5.49 5.18 -3.94
C MET A 140 -5.89 3.71 -4.16
N VAL A 141 -7.18 3.40 -4.12
CA VAL A 141 -7.71 2.04 -4.34
C VAL A 141 -7.39 1.54 -5.76
N VAL A 142 -7.54 2.39 -6.78
CA VAL A 142 -7.19 2.02 -8.15
C VAL A 142 -5.70 1.67 -8.24
N ARG A 143 -4.84 2.45 -7.58
CA ARG A 143 -3.40 2.16 -7.53
C ARG A 143 -3.10 0.85 -6.80
N ASP A 144 -3.76 0.58 -5.66
CA ASP A 144 -3.60 -0.69 -4.95
C ASP A 144 -3.98 -1.89 -5.82
N LEU A 145 -5.06 -1.78 -6.59
CA LEU A 145 -5.49 -2.82 -7.54
C LEU A 145 -4.49 -3.01 -8.69
N THR A 146 -3.85 -1.94 -9.16
CA THR A 146 -2.75 -2.06 -10.14
C THR A 146 -1.53 -2.76 -9.52
N CYS A 147 -1.16 -2.43 -8.28
CA CYS A 147 -0.10 -3.10 -7.55
C CYS A 147 -0.39 -4.58 -7.31
N LEU A 148 -1.64 -4.92 -6.98
CA LEU A 148 -2.09 -6.32 -6.86
C LEU A 148 -1.95 -7.06 -8.18
N SER A 149 -2.40 -6.43 -9.28
CA SER A 149 -2.34 -7.00 -10.62
C SER A 149 -0.89 -7.27 -11.06
N ASP A 150 0.02 -6.35 -10.77
CA ASP A 150 1.44 -6.49 -11.08
C ASP A 150 2.06 -7.66 -10.28
N LEU A 151 1.77 -7.76 -8.97
CA LEU A 151 2.22 -8.89 -8.14
C LEU A 151 1.74 -10.24 -8.67
N LEU A 152 0.45 -10.34 -9.02
CA LEU A 152 -0.16 -11.56 -9.55
C LEU A 152 0.43 -11.95 -10.92
N ARG A 153 0.66 -10.98 -11.80
CA ARG A 153 1.35 -11.21 -13.09
C ARG A 153 2.76 -11.72 -12.89
N GLY A 154 3.48 -11.16 -11.92
CA GLY A 154 4.81 -11.61 -11.56
C GLY A 154 4.86 -13.04 -11.01
N ASP A 155 3.77 -13.55 -10.39
CA ASP A 155 3.66 -14.93 -9.90
C ASP A 155 3.37 -15.94 -11.03
N GLY A 156 2.60 -15.53 -12.04
CA GLY A 156 2.23 -16.37 -13.19
C GLY A 156 3.39 -16.79 -14.10
N TRP A 157 4.47 -16.01 -14.17
CA TRP A 157 5.63 -16.30 -15.03
C TRP A 157 6.61 -17.34 -14.50
N CYS A 158 6.45 -17.85 -13.28
CA CYS A 158 7.27 -18.96 -12.75
C CYS A 158 6.63 -20.35 -12.96
N LYS A 159 5.54 -20.46 -13.73
CA LYS A 159 4.82 -21.70 -14.00
C LYS A 159 4.82 -22.14 -15.48
N GLN A 160 5.80 -21.71 -16.29
CA GLN A 160 6.01 -22.19 -17.65
C GLN A 160 7.38 -22.84 -17.78
#